data_AF-A0A395NRC2-F1
#
_entry.id   AF-A0A395NRC2-F1
#
_cell.length_a   1.000
_cell.length_b   1.000
_cell.length_c   1.000
_cell.angle_alpha   90.00
_cell.angle_beta   90.00
_cell.angle_gamma   90.00
#
_symmetry.space_group_name_H-M   'P 1'
#
loop_
_entity.id
_entity.type
_entity.pdbx_description
1 polymer ?
#
loop_
_entity_poly.entity_id
_entity_poly.type
_entity_poly.pdbx_seq_one_letter_code
_entity_poly.pdbx_strand_id
1 'polypeptide(L)'
;MRTQFFIYCAFLVPAVWAGGYQGALERVWDFYAYQIDGLNDAKDRILGFSCKKWDSATKKCAINPETKVDEWEECQGKILPSKRCTFNELMGFLGKFRGNEELVRGTDGAGNPLPQDTETPDIKETGKYVYSQLLVKSKKVGNVPPYKFMYKATGDYVAYLSRMENMVTTTGPKKNDLNKHLFDGFKAASDAIKEARIGDHGPFLIAEAEKVLKPKGFTIEKMPVGTGSNPVTGAPWETVDWEKTVSTALEGDRWELDVLNDISDFHDNFYKGGSAKDHKVVMESFKIIGDKLESC
;
A
#
# COMPACT_ATOMS: atom_id res chain seq x y z
N MET A 1 28.55 -20.17 13.87
CA MET A 1 27.10 -20.23 13.60
C MET A 1 26.59 -18.81 13.46
N ARG A 2 25.98 -18.48 12.32
CA ARG A 2 25.41 -17.16 12.02
C ARG A 2 24.15 -16.95 12.85
N THR A 3 24.19 -15.98 13.75
CA THR A 3 23.01 -15.53 14.50
C THR A 3 22.20 -14.59 13.59
N GLN A 4 21.06 -15.07 13.07
CA GLN A 4 20.08 -14.23 12.38
C GLN A 4 19.46 -13.27 13.40
N PHE A 5 19.83 -12.00 13.32
CA PHE A 5 19.17 -10.92 14.05
C PHE A 5 17.85 -10.57 13.34
N PHE A 6 16.75 -11.20 13.75
CA PHE A 6 15.41 -10.69 13.48
C PHE A 6 15.13 -9.57 14.47
N ILE A 7 15.44 -8.33 14.10
CA ILE A 7 14.99 -7.15 14.84
C ILE A 7 13.56 -6.85 14.38
N TYR A 8 12.59 -7.44 15.08
CA TYR A 8 11.23 -6.90 15.15
C TYR A 8 11.27 -5.62 16.00
N CYS A 9 11.68 -4.50 15.41
CA CYS A 9 11.42 -3.21 16.02
C CYS A 9 9.95 -2.87 15.77
N ALA A 10 9.12 -3.06 16.80
CA ALA A 10 7.78 -2.48 16.89
C ALA A 10 7.92 -0.95 17.00
N PHE A 11 8.19 -0.28 15.88
CA PHE A 11 8.02 1.15 15.77
C PHE A 11 6.53 1.42 15.63
N LEU A 12 5.95 2.16 16.59
CA LEU A 12 4.69 2.86 16.38
C LEU A 12 4.93 3.89 15.28
N VAL A 13 4.86 3.45 14.03
CA VAL A 13 4.97 4.31 12.86
C VAL A 13 3.71 5.19 12.87
N PRO A 14 3.82 6.52 13.14
CA PRO A 14 2.71 7.40 12.85
C PRO A 14 2.38 7.19 11.38
N ALA A 15 1.14 6.80 11.08
CA ALA A 15 0.69 6.55 9.71
C ALA A 15 1.31 7.60 8.80
N VAL A 16 2.10 7.19 7.81
CA VAL A 16 2.83 8.14 6.96
C VAL A 16 1.79 9.06 6.33
N TRP A 17 1.67 10.28 6.85
CA TRP A 17 0.63 11.26 6.49
C TRP A 17 0.91 11.95 5.14
N ALA A 18 1.69 11.28 4.28
CA ALA A 18 1.68 11.47 2.85
C ALA A 18 0.42 10.75 2.33
N GLY A 19 -0.71 11.45 2.35
CA GLY A 19 -1.91 11.02 1.63
C GLY A 19 -1.79 11.41 0.17
N GLY A 20 -2.26 10.57 -0.73
CA GLY A 20 -2.06 10.70 -2.18
C GLY A 20 -2.72 9.57 -2.95
N TYR A 21 -2.34 9.42 -4.21
CA TYR A 21 -2.91 8.42 -5.13
C TYR A 21 -2.74 6.97 -4.63
N GLN A 22 -1.63 6.67 -3.94
CA GLN A 22 -1.37 5.42 -3.22
C GLN A 22 -2.51 5.01 -2.27
N GLY A 23 -3.14 5.96 -1.57
CA GLY A 23 -4.24 5.62 -0.68
C GLY A 23 -5.45 5.10 -1.46
N ALA A 24 -5.71 5.63 -2.65
CA ALA A 24 -6.77 5.12 -3.50
C ALA A 24 -6.44 3.74 -4.07
N LEU A 25 -5.19 3.51 -4.47
CA LEU A 25 -4.73 2.19 -4.90
C LEU A 25 -4.84 1.14 -3.78
N GLU A 26 -4.55 1.51 -2.53
CA GLU A 26 -4.72 0.63 -1.36
C GLU A 26 -6.14 0.10 -1.22
N ARG A 27 -7.17 0.86 -1.61
CA ARG A 27 -8.55 0.37 -1.55
C ARG A 27 -8.82 -0.73 -2.57
N VAL A 28 -8.20 -0.64 -3.75
CA VAL A 28 -8.28 -1.70 -4.76
C VAL A 28 -7.47 -2.91 -4.33
N TRP A 29 -6.27 -2.68 -3.76
CA TRP A 29 -5.44 -3.72 -3.18
C TRP A 29 -6.13 -4.48 -2.02
N ASP A 30 -6.74 -3.74 -1.09
CA ASP A 30 -7.56 -4.28 0.00
C ASP A 30 -8.70 -5.13 -0.57
N PHE A 31 -9.35 -4.72 -1.67
CA PHE A 31 -10.40 -5.50 -2.28
C PHE A 31 -9.90 -6.83 -2.87
N TYR A 32 -8.76 -6.84 -3.56
CA TYR A 32 -8.15 -8.10 -4.01
C TYR A 32 -7.79 -9.01 -2.82
N ALA A 33 -7.23 -8.44 -1.75
CA ALA A 33 -6.96 -9.19 -0.53
C ALA A 33 -8.24 -9.77 0.09
N TYR A 34 -9.31 -8.97 0.14
CA TYR A 34 -10.63 -9.41 0.58
C TYR A 34 -11.15 -10.57 -0.27
N GLN A 35 -10.99 -10.54 -1.59
CA GLN A 35 -11.39 -11.66 -2.44
C GLN A 35 -10.55 -12.92 -2.16
N ILE A 36 -9.23 -12.78 -1.99
CA ILE A 36 -8.33 -13.88 -1.61
C ILE A 36 -8.76 -14.48 -0.26
N ASP A 37 -9.01 -13.65 0.76
CA ASP A 37 -9.51 -14.12 2.05
C ASP A 37 -10.85 -14.85 1.93
N GLY A 38 -11.65 -14.53 0.93
CA GLY A 38 -12.90 -15.23 0.59
C GLY A 38 -12.71 -16.71 0.25
N LEU A 39 -11.51 -17.13 -0.15
CA LEU A 39 -11.14 -18.54 -0.38
C LEU A 39 -10.98 -19.33 0.94
N ASN A 40 -10.98 -18.64 2.08
CA ASN A 40 -11.00 -19.25 3.41
C ASN A 40 -12.41 -19.54 3.92
N ASP A 41 -12.50 -20.52 4.82
CA ASP A 41 -13.73 -20.82 5.54
C ASP A 41 -14.16 -19.58 6.34
N ALA A 42 -15.48 -19.37 6.49
CA ALA A 42 -16.01 -18.15 7.10
C ALA A 42 -15.41 -17.81 8.48
N LYS A 43 -15.08 -18.83 9.29
CA LYS A 43 -14.46 -18.67 10.61
C LYS A 43 -13.01 -18.20 10.59
N ASP A 44 -12.30 -18.42 9.48
CA ASP A 44 -10.87 -18.16 9.32
C ASP A 44 -10.62 -16.84 8.58
N ARG A 45 -11.69 -16.22 8.05
CA ARG A 45 -11.63 -14.92 7.39
C ARG A 45 -11.33 -13.82 8.38
N ILE A 46 -10.52 -12.86 7.93
CA ILE A 46 -10.11 -11.72 8.75
C ILE A 46 -10.30 -10.37 8.05
N LEU A 47 -10.68 -10.34 6.76
CA LEU A 47 -10.84 -9.11 5.99
C LEU A 47 -12.30 -8.75 5.72
N GLY A 48 -12.54 -7.46 5.48
CA GLY A 48 -13.88 -6.90 5.35
C GLY A 48 -14.59 -6.71 6.68
N PHE A 49 -13.83 -6.55 7.77
CA PHE A 49 -14.36 -6.27 9.10
C PHE A 49 -14.03 -4.85 9.52
N SER A 50 -15.02 -4.11 10.03
CA SER A 50 -14.83 -2.78 10.61
C SER A 50 -15.16 -2.81 12.09
N CYS A 51 -14.30 -2.20 12.90
CA CYS A 51 -14.64 -1.88 14.28
C CYS A 51 -15.64 -0.72 14.31
N LYS A 52 -16.82 -0.92 14.91
CA LYS A 52 -17.85 0.13 15.05
C LYS A 52 -17.39 1.26 15.96
N LYS A 53 -16.67 0.92 17.03
CA LYS A 53 -16.22 1.88 18.03
C LYS A 53 -14.76 1.64 18.39
N TRP A 54 -13.88 2.41 17.75
CA TRP A 54 -12.45 2.35 17.99
C TRP A 54 -12.03 3.22 19.18
N ASP A 55 -11.35 2.63 20.16
CA ASP A 55 -10.71 3.36 21.23
C ASP A 55 -9.28 3.75 20.81
N SER A 56 -9.10 5.05 20.55
CA SER A 56 -7.81 5.61 20.12
C SER A 56 -6.75 5.61 21.21
N ALA A 57 -7.12 5.54 22.49
CA ALA A 57 -6.20 5.51 23.62
C ALA A 57 -5.67 4.09 23.84
N THR A 58 -6.57 3.10 23.88
CA THR A 58 -6.17 1.69 24.09
C THR A 58 -5.77 0.97 22.80
N LYS A 59 -6.01 1.59 21.63
CA LYS A 59 -5.78 1.01 20.29
C LYS A 59 -6.51 -0.33 20.11
N LYS A 60 -7.74 -0.40 20.59
CA LYS A 60 -8.58 -1.59 20.55
C LYS A 60 -9.99 -1.26 20.09
N CYS A 61 -10.66 -2.27 19.55
CA CYS A 61 -12.10 -2.17 19.35
C CYS A 61 -12.81 -2.25 20.70
N ALA A 62 -13.84 -1.42 20.89
CA ALA A 62 -14.62 -1.44 22.11
C ALA A 62 -15.29 -2.81 22.30
N ILE A 63 -15.44 -3.19 23.57
CA ILE A 63 -16.25 -4.32 23.98
C ILE A 63 -17.63 -3.77 24.33
N ASN A 64 -18.67 -4.35 23.76
CA ASN A 64 -20.03 -4.02 24.14
C ASN A 64 -20.25 -4.40 25.61
N PRO A 65 -20.67 -3.46 26.48
CA PRO A 65 -20.74 -3.69 27.92
C PRO A 65 -21.83 -4.70 28.31
N GLU A 66 -22.87 -4.88 27.48
CA GLU A 66 -24.00 -5.77 27.72
C GLU A 66 -23.67 -7.20 27.26
N THR A 67 -23.20 -7.36 26.02
CA THR A 67 -22.94 -8.69 25.43
C THR A 67 -21.56 -9.24 25.75
N LYS A 68 -20.61 -8.39 26.20
CA LYS A 68 -19.19 -8.70 26.40
C LYS A 68 -18.47 -9.16 25.13
N VAL A 69 -19.04 -8.90 23.95
CA VAL A 69 -18.44 -9.18 22.64
C VAL A 69 -17.80 -7.91 22.07
N ASP A 70 -16.71 -8.05 21.30
CA ASP A 70 -16.07 -6.93 20.62
C ASP A 70 -16.94 -6.41 19.46
N GLU A 71 -16.94 -5.10 19.24
CA GLU A 71 -17.87 -4.45 18.29
C GLU A 71 -17.37 -4.47 16.83
N TRP A 72 -16.86 -5.62 16.39
CA TRP A 72 -16.54 -5.85 14.99
C TRP A 72 -17.78 -6.22 14.20
N GLU A 73 -17.86 -5.69 12.98
CA GLU A 73 -18.90 -6.03 12.02
C GLU A 73 -18.24 -6.46 10.72
N GLU A 74 -18.75 -7.52 10.12
CA GLU A 74 -18.35 -7.95 8.78
C GLU A 74 -19.22 -7.25 7.73
N CYS A 75 -18.61 -6.87 6.61
CA CYS A 75 -19.33 -6.36 5.45
C CYS A 75 -20.30 -7.42 4.91
N GLN A 76 -21.60 -7.08 4.88
CA GLN A 76 -22.66 -7.96 4.37
C GLN A 76 -23.12 -7.48 2.98
N GLY A 77 -22.66 -8.18 1.95
CA GLY A 77 -23.03 -7.92 0.57
C GLY A 77 -24.46 -8.34 0.26
N LYS A 78 -25.12 -7.58 -0.62
CA LYS A 78 -26.53 -7.82 -0.97
C LYS A 78 -26.67 -8.56 -2.29
N ILE A 79 -25.74 -8.31 -3.20
CA ILE A 79 -25.85 -8.70 -4.61
C ILE A 79 -25.28 -10.10 -4.84
N LEU A 80 -24.10 -10.39 -4.30
CA LEU A 80 -23.42 -11.67 -4.56
C LEU A 80 -24.06 -12.83 -3.77
N PRO A 81 -24.16 -14.04 -4.35
CA PRO A 81 -24.68 -15.23 -3.64
C PRO A 81 -23.91 -15.56 -2.36
N SER A 82 -22.60 -15.30 -2.35
CA SER A 82 -21.71 -15.51 -1.22
C SER A 82 -21.98 -14.57 -0.03
N LYS A 83 -22.85 -13.57 -0.20
CA LYS A 83 -23.06 -12.45 0.74
C LYS A 83 -21.79 -11.65 1.04
N ARG A 84 -20.73 -11.84 0.25
CA ARG A 84 -19.55 -10.98 0.27
C ARG A 84 -19.86 -9.67 -0.46
N CYS A 85 -19.22 -8.61 -0.02
CA CYS A 85 -19.40 -7.28 -0.60
C CYS A 85 -18.67 -7.16 -1.95
N THR A 86 -19.33 -6.53 -2.93
CA THR A 86 -18.67 -5.98 -4.12
C THR A 86 -17.69 -4.87 -3.72
N PHE A 87 -16.86 -4.41 -4.66
CA PHE A 87 -15.94 -3.28 -4.41
C PHE A 87 -16.68 -2.05 -3.87
N ASN A 88 -17.79 -1.69 -4.52
CA ASN A 88 -18.61 -0.55 -4.16
C ASN A 88 -19.23 -0.69 -2.76
N GLU A 89 -19.80 -1.85 -2.45
CA GLU A 89 -20.38 -2.14 -1.13
C GLU A 89 -19.32 -2.12 -0.03
N LEU A 90 -18.14 -2.71 -0.27
CA LEU A 90 -17.03 -2.71 0.67
C LEU A 90 -16.55 -1.28 0.94
N MET A 91 -16.32 -0.49 -0.11
CA MET A 91 -15.94 0.91 0.03
C MET A 91 -16.99 1.75 0.77
N GLY A 92 -18.27 1.42 0.56
CA GLY A 92 -19.38 1.98 1.33
C GLY A 92 -19.30 1.62 2.82
N PHE A 93 -19.08 0.35 3.12
CA PHE A 93 -18.96 -0.19 4.47
C PHE A 93 -17.78 0.44 5.25
N LEU A 94 -16.66 0.72 4.58
CA LEU A 94 -15.51 1.39 5.18
C LEU A 94 -15.78 2.88 5.53
N GLY A 95 -16.94 3.42 5.12
CA GLY A 95 -17.50 4.68 5.62
C GLY A 95 -17.01 5.94 4.90
N LYS A 96 -16.53 5.82 3.66
CA LYS A 96 -16.15 6.97 2.82
C LYS A 96 -17.01 7.14 1.58
N PHE A 97 -17.81 6.13 1.26
CA PHE A 97 -18.70 6.08 0.10
C PHE A 97 -20.09 5.60 0.53
N ARG A 98 -21.07 5.72 -0.36
CA ARG A 98 -22.31 4.94 -0.26
C ARG A 98 -22.10 3.62 -1.00
N GLY A 99 -22.70 2.53 -0.49
CA GLY A 99 -22.52 1.20 -1.08
C GLY A 99 -23.09 1.03 -2.50
N ASN A 100 -23.85 2.01 -3.00
CA ASN A 100 -24.39 2.05 -4.35
C ASN A 100 -23.68 3.08 -5.25
N GLU A 101 -22.57 3.67 -4.81
CA GLU A 101 -21.74 4.49 -5.71
C GLU A 101 -21.05 3.59 -6.73
N GLU A 102 -21.06 3.98 -8.00
CA GLU A 102 -20.36 3.26 -9.06
C GLU A 102 -18.89 3.68 -9.08
N LEU A 103 -18.04 2.94 -8.38
CA LEU A 103 -16.62 3.28 -8.22
C LEU A 103 -15.70 2.56 -9.20
N VAL A 104 -16.10 1.39 -9.71
CA VAL A 104 -15.28 0.59 -10.64
C VAL A 104 -15.14 1.33 -11.98
N ARG A 105 -13.92 1.41 -12.50
CA ARG A 105 -13.61 1.96 -13.83
C ARG A 105 -12.72 1.01 -14.61
N GLY A 106 -12.55 1.30 -15.90
CA GLY A 106 -11.82 0.47 -16.85
C GLY A 106 -12.75 -0.16 -17.90
N THR A 107 -12.15 -0.87 -18.84
CA THR A 107 -12.87 -1.59 -19.91
C THR A 107 -12.42 -3.03 -20.00
N ASP A 108 -13.30 -3.91 -20.49
CA ASP A 108 -12.95 -5.27 -20.86
C ASP A 108 -12.10 -5.32 -22.15
N GLY A 109 -11.71 -6.53 -22.57
CA GLY A 109 -10.93 -6.73 -23.81
C GLY A 109 -11.67 -6.36 -25.10
N ALA A 110 -12.99 -6.12 -25.04
CA ALA A 110 -13.81 -5.64 -26.15
C ALA A 110 -14.07 -4.12 -26.08
N GLY A 111 -13.52 -3.43 -25.07
CA GLY A 111 -13.69 -1.99 -24.87
C GLY A 111 -15.00 -1.60 -24.16
N ASN A 112 -15.78 -2.56 -23.64
CA ASN A 112 -16.98 -2.23 -22.87
C ASN A 112 -16.60 -1.86 -21.43
N PRO A 113 -17.35 -0.97 -20.77
CA PRO A 113 -17.12 -0.65 -19.36
C PRO A 113 -17.16 -1.90 -18.47
N LEU A 114 -16.27 -1.98 -17.48
CA LEU A 114 -16.28 -3.07 -16.51
C LEU A 114 -17.58 -3.08 -15.68
N PRO A 115 -18.15 -4.25 -15.37
CA PRO A 115 -19.28 -4.39 -14.45
C PRO A 115 -18.94 -3.84 -13.06
N GLN A 116 -19.92 -3.21 -12.40
CA GLN A 116 -19.74 -2.62 -11.07
C GLN A 116 -19.63 -3.66 -9.94
N ASP A 117 -20.01 -4.90 -10.22
CA ASP A 117 -19.90 -6.07 -9.35
C ASP A 117 -18.70 -6.97 -9.70
N THR A 118 -17.79 -6.52 -10.56
CA THR A 118 -16.60 -7.30 -10.95
C THR A 118 -15.70 -7.61 -9.75
N GLU A 119 -15.10 -8.81 -9.79
CA GLU A 119 -14.03 -9.23 -8.87
C GLU A 119 -12.65 -8.69 -9.30
N THR A 120 -12.54 -8.17 -10.52
CA THR A 120 -11.30 -7.70 -11.15
C THR A 120 -11.38 -6.23 -11.58
N PRO A 121 -11.55 -5.27 -10.65
CA PRO A 121 -11.54 -3.86 -11.01
C PRO A 121 -10.19 -3.46 -11.63
N ASP A 122 -10.20 -2.61 -12.66
CA ASP A 122 -8.96 -2.05 -13.19
C ASP A 122 -8.27 -1.24 -12.10
N ILE A 123 -7.07 -1.64 -11.71
CA ILE A 123 -6.33 -1.07 -10.58
C ILE A 123 -6.10 0.43 -10.77
N LYS A 124 -5.63 0.83 -11.95
CA LYS A 124 -5.20 2.21 -12.19
C LYS A 124 -6.39 3.11 -12.46
N GLU A 125 -7.31 2.70 -13.32
CA GLU A 125 -8.49 3.51 -13.64
C GLU A 125 -9.45 3.62 -12.46
N THR A 126 -9.70 2.52 -11.73
CA THR A 126 -10.51 2.56 -10.50
C THR A 126 -9.79 3.39 -9.43
N GLY A 127 -8.48 3.20 -9.25
CA GLY A 127 -7.68 4.00 -8.32
C GLY A 127 -7.75 5.49 -8.59
N LYS A 128 -7.62 5.92 -9.86
CA LYS A 128 -7.70 7.35 -10.25
C LYS A 128 -9.06 7.93 -9.91
N TYR A 129 -10.12 7.21 -10.25
CA TYR A 129 -11.47 7.66 -9.97
C TYR A 129 -11.75 7.74 -8.47
N VAL A 130 -11.44 6.68 -7.72
CA VAL A 130 -11.57 6.65 -6.25
C VAL A 130 -10.78 7.79 -5.61
N TYR A 131 -9.56 8.07 -6.08
CA TYR A 131 -8.77 9.19 -5.60
C TYR A 131 -9.49 10.53 -5.81
N SER A 132 -10.01 10.78 -7.02
CA SER A 132 -10.75 12.01 -7.33
C SER A 132 -11.97 12.20 -6.41
N GLN A 133 -12.71 11.13 -6.14
CA GLN A 133 -13.88 11.17 -5.25
C GLN A 133 -13.48 11.41 -3.79
N LEU A 134 -12.39 10.80 -3.33
CA LEU A 134 -11.90 11.00 -1.96
C LEU A 134 -11.33 12.39 -1.75
N LEU A 135 -10.69 12.99 -2.76
CA LEU A 135 -10.20 14.37 -2.70
C LEU A 135 -11.33 15.38 -2.52
N VAL A 136 -12.48 15.17 -3.18
CA VAL A 136 -13.67 16.02 -2.96
C VAL A 136 -14.16 15.91 -1.52
N LYS A 137 -14.03 14.74 -0.91
CA LYS A 137 -14.48 14.45 0.47
C LYS A 137 -13.42 14.76 1.54
N SER A 138 -12.16 14.95 1.18
CA SER A 138 -11.03 15.08 2.12
C SER A 138 -9.82 15.73 1.46
N LYS A 139 -9.11 16.63 2.18
CA LYS A 139 -7.92 17.32 1.63
C LYS A 139 -6.76 16.41 1.24
N LYS A 140 -6.72 15.18 1.77
CA LYS A 140 -5.70 14.17 1.53
C LYS A 140 -6.33 12.78 1.53
N VAL A 141 -5.81 11.89 0.69
CA VAL A 141 -6.24 10.49 0.61
C VAL A 141 -5.24 9.60 1.34
N GLY A 142 -5.46 9.39 2.64
CA GLY A 142 -4.60 8.54 3.46
C GLY A 142 -4.87 7.05 3.27
N ASN A 143 -3.97 6.25 3.86
CA ASN A 143 -4.11 4.81 3.97
C ASN A 143 -5.44 4.41 4.63
N VAL A 144 -5.92 3.20 4.33
CA VAL A 144 -7.09 2.65 5.03
C VAL A 144 -6.69 2.33 6.49
N PRO A 145 -7.40 2.86 7.51
CA PRO A 145 -7.09 2.50 8.89
C PRO A 145 -7.31 1.00 9.11
N PRO A 146 -6.34 0.26 9.68
CA PRO A 146 -6.45 -1.20 9.76
C PRO A 146 -7.71 -1.68 10.49
N TYR A 147 -8.11 -1.00 11.56
CA TYR A 147 -9.31 -1.31 12.34
C TYR A 147 -10.63 -1.09 11.59
N LYS A 148 -10.60 -0.52 10.39
CA LYS A 148 -11.77 -0.42 9.52
C LYS A 148 -11.91 -1.58 8.56
N PHE A 149 -10.87 -2.37 8.33
CA PHE A 149 -10.87 -3.38 7.27
C PHE A 149 -10.49 -4.79 7.73
N MET A 150 -9.70 -4.93 8.79
CA MET A 150 -9.21 -6.23 9.26
C MET A 150 -9.64 -6.52 10.70
N TYR A 151 -10.22 -7.71 10.91
CA TYR A 151 -10.68 -8.21 12.19
C TYR A 151 -9.52 -8.27 13.20
N LYS A 152 -9.78 -7.77 14.41
CA LYS A 152 -8.79 -7.63 15.50
C LYS A 152 -7.53 -6.87 15.11
N ALA A 153 -7.57 -6.03 14.06
CA ALA A 153 -6.45 -5.18 13.73
C ALA A 153 -6.19 -4.13 14.82
N THR A 154 -4.92 -3.79 15.01
CA THR A 154 -4.49 -2.69 15.86
C THR A 154 -4.53 -1.37 15.06
N GLY A 155 -4.10 -0.26 15.65
CA GLY A 155 -3.87 0.98 14.90
C GLY A 155 -2.55 1.01 14.10
N ASP A 156 -1.73 -0.04 14.19
CA ASP A 156 -0.41 -0.12 13.59
C ASP A 156 -0.51 -0.58 12.13
N TYR A 157 -0.09 0.30 11.21
CA TYR A 157 -0.19 0.06 9.78
C TYR A 157 0.85 -0.95 9.27
N VAL A 158 2.04 -1.03 9.87
CA VAL A 158 3.05 -2.02 9.46
C VAL A 158 2.63 -3.41 9.93
N ALA A 159 2.07 -3.51 11.15
CA ALA A 159 1.48 -4.75 11.62
C ALA A 159 0.31 -5.22 10.74
N TYR A 160 -0.47 -4.27 10.21
CA TYR A 160 -1.52 -4.55 9.24
C TYR A 160 -0.99 -5.13 7.93
N LEU A 161 0.03 -4.51 7.32
CA LEU A 161 0.66 -5.03 6.10
C LEU A 161 1.22 -6.43 6.30
N SER A 162 1.91 -6.68 7.41
CA SER A 162 2.45 -8.01 7.74
C SER A 162 1.34 -9.06 7.94
N ARG A 163 0.21 -8.68 8.56
CA ARG A 163 -0.94 -9.60 8.67
C ARG A 163 -1.63 -9.84 7.34
N MET A 164 -1.70 -8.83 6.46
CA MET A 164 -2.21 -9.00 5.10
C MET A 164 -1.36 -10.00 4.32
N GLU A 165 -0.05 -9.78 4.34
CA GLU A 165 0.95 -10.63 3.71
C GLU A 165 0.77 -12.08 4.17
N ASN A 166 0.77 -12.30 5.50
CA ASN A 166 0.63 -13.64 6.05
C ASN A 166 -0.68 -14.29 5.59
N MET A 167 -1.81 -13.59 5.62
CA MET A 167 -3.08 -14.13 5.16
C MET A 167 -3.03 -14.53 3.68
N VAL A 168 -2.51 -13.66 2.80
CA VAL A 168 -2.43 -13.98 1.37
C VAL A 168 -1.50 -15.16 1.12
N THR A 169 -0.33 -15.19 1.75
CA THR A 169 0.63 -16.30 1.61
C THR A 169 0.06 -17.62 2.15
N THR A 170 -0.60 -17.62 3.31
CA THR A 170 -1.21 -18.84 3.86
C THR A 170 -2.40 -19.33 3.03
N THR A 171 -3.06 -18.42 2.32
CA THR A 171 -4.15 -18.75 1.38
C THR A 171 -3.62 -19.20 0.02
N GLY A 172 -2.36 -18.88 -0.31
CA GLY A 172 -1.67 -19.22 -1.56
C GLY A 172 -1.87 -20.66 -2.05
N PRO A 173 -1.81 -21.70 -1.20
CA PRO A 173 -2.07 -23.09 -1.62
C PRO A 173 -3.46 -23.35 -2.23
N LYS A 174 -4.43 -22.43 -2.09
CA LYS A 174 -5.77 -22.51 -2.71
C LYS A 174 -5.84 -21.86 -4.10
N LYS A 175 -4.74 -21.27 -4.58
CA LYS A 175 -4.61 -20.68 -5.91
C LYS A 175 -4.78 -21.76 -6.98
N ASN A 176 -5.64 -21.49 -7.96
CA ASN A 176 -5.90 -22.35 -9.11
C ASN A 176 -6.28 -21.49 -10.33
N ASP A 177 -6.52 -22.11 -11.48
CA ASP A 177 -6.82 -21.37 -12.72
C ASP A 177 -8.06 -20.47 -12.65
N LEU A 178 -9.03 -20.79 -11.79
CA LEU A 178 -10.25 -20.01 -11.64
C LEU A 178 -10.03 -18.72 -10.83
N ASN A 179 -9.10 -18.73 -9.87
CA ASN A 179 -8.90 -17.63 -8.92
C ASN A 179 -7.49 -16.99 -8.96
N LYS A 180 -6.59 -17.46 -9.83
CA LYS A 180 -5.23 -16.90 -9.98
C LYS A 180 -5.23 -15.39 -10.22
N HIS A 181 -6.23 -14.90 -10.94
CA HIS A 181 -6.41 -13.49 -11.24
C HIS A 181 -6.53 -12.60 -9.98
N LEU A 182 -6.99 -13.16 -8.85
CA LEU A 182 -7.05 -12.43 -7.58
C LEU A 182 -5.65 -12.17 -7.02
N PHE A 183 -4.78 -13.18 -7.06
CA PHE A 183 -3.38 -13.07 -6.61
C PHE A 183 -2.58 -12.17 -7.55
N ASP A 184 -2.78 -12.31 -8.86
CA ASP A 184 -2.13 -11.47 -9.86
C ASP A 184 -2.57 -10.00 -9.71
N GLY A 185 -3.86 -9.75 -9.48
CA GLY A 185 -4.40 -8.43 -9.19
C GLY A 185 -3.86 -7.84 -7.88
N PHE A 186 -3.76 -8.63 -6.81
CA PHE A 186 -3.16 -8.21 -5.55
C PHE A 186 -1.67 -7.84 -5.71
N LYS A 187 -0.90 -8.63 -6.46
CA LYS A 187 0.50 -8.30 -6.79
C LYS A 187 0.58 -7.02 -7.60
N ALA A 188 -0.18 -6.91 -8.70
CA ALA A 188 -0.18 -5.74 -9.57
C ALA A 188 -0.59 -4.47 -8.81
N ALA A 189 -1.52 -4.56 -7.87
CA ALA A 189 -1.90 -3.44 -7.01
C ALA A 189 -0.80 -3.07 -6.01
N SER A 190 -0.08 -4.07 -5.47
CA SER A 190 1.10 -3.84 -4.61
C SER A 190 2.21 -3.11 -5.36
N ASP A 191 2.49 -3.52 -6.60
CA ASP A 191 3.48 -2.90 -7.48
C ASP A 191 3.06 -1.46 -7.81
N ALA A 192 1.78 -1.21 -8.14
CA ALA A 192 1.27 0.13 -8.38
C ALA A 192 1.35 1.05 -7.14
N ILE A 193 1.10 0.51 -5.94
CA ILE A 193 1.25 1.27 -4.68
C ILE A 193 2.72 1.61 -4.45
N LYS A 194 3.63 0.67 -4.68
CA LYS A 194 5.08 0.89 -4.57
C LYS A 194 5.54 1.98 -5.55
N GLU A 195 5.13 1.92 -6.82
CA GLU A 195 5.40 2.97 -7.81
C GLU A 195 4.90 4.33 -7.32
N ALA A 196 3.65 4.42 -6.87
CA ALA A 196 3.06 5.67 -6.39
C ALA A 196 3.81 6.25 -5.18
N ARG A 197 4.20 5.38 -4.23
CA ARG A 197 4.99 5.76 -3.06
C ARG A 197 6.37 6.28 -3.47
N ILE A 198 7.08 5.58 -4.35
CA ILE A 198 8.40 6.05 -4.84
C ILE A 198 8.24 7.40 -5.56
N GLY A 199 7.24 7.55 -6.43
CA GLY A 199 6.98 8.78 -7.17
C GLY A 199 6.66 9.98 -6.27
N ASP A 200 5.86 9.79 -5.23
CA ASP A 200 5.51 10.86 -4.28
C ASP A 200 6.67 11.20 -3.32
N HIS A 201 7.54 10.23 -3.02
CA HIS A 201 8.72 10.41 -2.18
C HIS A 201 9.90 11.05 -2.91
N GLY A 202 10.02 10.76 -4.21
CA GLY A 202 11.14 11.12 -5.07
C GLY A 202 11.54 12.60 -5.00
N PRO A 203 10.62 13.58 -5.12
CA PRO A 203 10.97 14.99 -5.04
C PRO A 203 11.69 15.39 -3.74
N PHE A 204 11.31 14.79 -2.60
CA PHE A 204 11.94 15.05 -1.31
C PHE A 204 13.33 14.42 -1.23
N LEU A 205 13.46 13.18 -1.72
CA LEU A 205 14.73 12.48 -1.79
C LEU A 205 15.73 13.21 -2.68
N ILE A 206 15.29 13.62 -3.87
CA ILE A 206 16.09 14.38 -4.84
C ILE A 206 16.54 15.70 -4.23
N ALA A 207 15.62 16.49 -3.65
CA ALA A 207 15.97 17.79 -3.08
C ALA A 207 17.02 17.69 -1.96
N GLU A 208 16.89 16.71 -1.06
CA GLU A 208 17.88 16.53 0.01
C GLU A 208 19.19 15.93 -0.51
N ALA A 209 19.15 14.99 -1.46
CA ALA A 209 20.35 14.46 -2.11
C ALA A 209 21.13 15.58 -2.81
N GLU A 210 20.44 16.43 -3.57
CA GLU A 210 21.06 17.57 -4.23
C GLU A 210 21.69 18.53 -3.22
N LYS A 211 21.02 18.79 -2.10
CA LYS A 211 21.53 19.68 -1.05
C LYS A 211 22.75 19.12 -0.32
N VAL A 212 22.78 17.81 -0.02
CA VAL A 212 23.81 17.19 0.81
C VAL A 212 25.01 16.70 -0.01
N LEU A 213 24.77 16.15 -1.20
CA LEU A 213 25.79 15.46 -1.98
C LEU A 213 26.40 16.34 -3.08
N LYS A 214 25.67 17.30 -3.68
CA LYS A 214 26.29 18.21 -4.67
C LYS A 214 27.50 18.98 -4.10
N PRO A 215 27.49 19.49 -2.85
CA PRO A 215 28.68 20.12 -2.26
C PRO A 215 29.88 19.19 -2.11
N LYS A 216 29.66 17.86 -2.12
CA LYS A 216 30.69 16.83 -2.08
C LYS A 216 31.13 16.35 -3.48
N GLY A 217 30.69 17.03 -4.54
CA GLY A 217 31.06 16.71 -5.92
C GLY A 217 30.23 15.62 -6.58
N PHE A 218 29.03 15.28 -6.05
CA PHE A 218 28.10 14.40 -6.75
C PHE A 218 27.26 15.15 -7.79
N THR A 219 27.06 14.53 -8.95
CA THR A 219 25.95 14.84 -9.86
C THR A 219 24.79 13.91 -9.53
N ILE A 220 23.65 14.48 -9.11
CA ILE A 220 22.46 13.68 -8.79
C ILE A 220 21.72 13.33 -10.08
N GLU A 221 21.85 12.08 -10.48
CA GLU A 221 21.17 11.52 -11.62
C GLU A 221 19.74 11.13 -11.23
N LYS A 222 18.80 11.34 -12.15
CA LYS A 222 17.37 11.11 -11.94
C LYS A 222 16.88 10.05 -12.90
N MET A 223 15.95 9.23 -12.44
CA MET A 223 15.25 8.27 -13.27
C MET A 223 13.73 8.42 -13.12
N PRO A 224 12.95 8.21 -14.19
CA PRO A 224 11.50 8.20 -14.11
C PRO A 224 11.00 7.00 -13.26
N VAL A 225 9.85 7.18 -12.62
CA VAL A 225 9.15 6.12 -11.87
C VAL A 225 7.88 5.75 -12.62
N GLY A 226 7.67 4.45 -12.84
CA GLY A 226 6.53 3.96 -13.62
C GLY A 226 6.52 4.56 -15.04
N THR A 227 5.45 5.28 -15.40
CA THR A 227 5.36 5.99 -16.69
C THR A 227 6.07 7.35 -16.71
N GLY A 228 6.78 7.73 -15.64
CA GLY A 228 7.47 9.02 -15.50
C GLY A 228 6.56 10.19 -15.11
N SER A 229 5.27 9.95 -14.85
CA SER A 229 4.33 10.99 -14.45
C SER A 229 3.28 10.44 -13.50
N ASN A 230 2.86 11.28 -12.55
CA ASN A 230 1.76 11.01 -11.65
C ASN A 230 0.47 10.78 -12.46
N PRO A 231 -0.18 9.60 -12.37
CA PRO A 231 -1.33 9.25 -13.19
C PRO A 231 -2.57 10.12 -12.98
N VAL A 232 -2.60 10.92 -11.90
CA VAL A 232 -3.70 11.83 -11.60
C VAL A 232 -3.35 13.29 -11.92
N THR A 233 -2.18 13.75 -11.50
CA THR A 233 -1.83 15.18 -11.60
C THR A 233 -1.03 15.50 -12.87
N GLY A 234 -0.45 14.50 -13.53
CA GLY A 234 0.49 14.68 -14.64
C GLY A 234 1.84 15.26 -14.23
N ALA A 235 2.07 15.52 -12.93
CA ALA A 235 3.35 15.99 -12.44
C ALA A 235 4.45 14.94 -12.67
N PRO A 236 5.71 15.32 -12.91
CA PRO A 236 6.80 14.36 -13.03
C PRO A 236 6.90 13.44 -11.82
N TRP A 237 7.06 12.16 -12.09
CA TRP A 237 7.38 11.16 -11.07
C TRP A 237 8.79 10.64 -11.37
N GLU A 238 9.73 11.09 -10.56
CA GLU A 238 11.15 10.79 -10.68
C GLU A 238 11.74 10.49 -9.32
N THR A 239 12.80 9.68 -9.28
CA THR A 239 13.60 9.42 -8.08
C THR A 239 15.08 9.54 -8.43
N VAL A 240 15.94 9.49 -7.41
CA VAL A 240 17.38 9.41 -7.62
C VAL A 240 17.73 8.05 -8.24
N ASP A 241 18.49 8.08 -9.34
CA ASP A 241 19.17 6.93 -9.91
C ASP A 241 20.50 6.76 -9.18
N TRP A 242 20.50 5.95 -8.11
CA TRP A 242 21.69 5.77 -7.28
C TRP A 242 22.83 5.08 -8.02
N GLU A 243 22.51 4.14 -8.91
CA GLU A 243 23.52 3.43 -9.70
C GLU A 243 24.25 4.42 -10.61
N LYS A 244 23.50 5.22 -11.36
CA LYS A 244 24.07 6.22 -12.26
C LYS A 244 24.74 7.38 -11.51
N THR A 245 24.17 7.79 -10.38
CA THR A 245 24.79 8.81 -9.50
C THR A 245 26.15 8.34 -8.99
N VAL A 246 26.28 7.06 -8.59
CA VAL A 246 27.55 6.48 -8.16
C VAL A 246 28.51 6.37 -9.34
N SER A 247 28.09 5.84 -10.49
CA SER A 247 28.98 5.69 -11.65
C SER A 247 29.55 7.03 -12.10
N THR A 248 28.72 8.08 -12.19
CA THR A 248 29.18 9.43 -12.54
C THR A 248 30.12 10.03 -11.50
N ALA A 249 29.92 9.74 -10.20
CA ALA A 249 30.85 10.18 -9.17
C ALA A 249 32.23 9.51 -9.28
N LEU A 250 32.28 8.24 -9.68
CA LEU A 250 33.53 7.48 -9.87
C LEU A 250 34.31 7.94 -11.12
N GLU A 251 33.62 8.41 -12.15
CA GLU A 251 34.26 9.01 -13.34
C GLU A 251 34.98 10.33 -13.03
N GLY A 252 34.62 11.01 -11.93
CA GLY A 252 35.20 12.28 -11.49
C GLY A 252 36.48 12.17 -10.66
N ASP A 253 37.30 11.12 -10.85
CA ASP A 253 38.54 10.83 -10.09
C ASP A 253 38.35 10.67 -8.56
N ARG A 254 37.12 10.37 -8.11
CA ARG A 254 36.84 10.09 -6.69
C ARG A 254 37.18 8.65 -6.34
N TRP A 255 37.70 8.44 -5.13
CA TRP A 255 37.93 7.10 -4.63
C TRP A 255 36.61 6.40 -4.29
N GLU A 256 36.49 5.14 -4.71
CA GLU A 256 35.24 4.36 -4.59
C GLU A 256 34.72 4.28 -3.16
N LEU A 257 35.61 4.07 -2.19
CA LEU A 257 35.21 3.95 -0.79
C LEU A 257 34.61 5.26 -0.26
N ASP A 258 35.13 6.42 -0.68
CA ASP A 258 34.60 7.73 -0.26
C ASP A 258 33.21 7.96 -0.86
N VAL A 259 33.00 7.58 -2.11
CA VAL A 259 31.69 7.66 -2.79
C VAL A 259 30.66 6.81 -2.06
N LEU A 260 30.99 5.55 -1.77
CA LEU A 260 30.08 4.62 -1.09
C LEU A 260 29.77 5.06 0.35
N ASN A 261 30.77 5.56 1.08
CA ASN A 261 30.59 6.09 2.44
C ASN A 261 29.67 7.31 2.44
N ASP A 262 29.87 8.26 1.52
CA ASP A 262 29.03 9.45 1.43
C ASP A 262 27.56 9.13 1.11
N ILE A 263 27.32 8.16 0.22
CA ILE A 263 25.97 7.69 -0.12
C ILE A 263 25.35 6.95 1.06
N SER A 264 26.11 6.08 1.74
CA SER A 264 25.65 5.39 2.94
C SER A 264 25.26 6.37 4.04
N ASP A 265 26.13 7.34 4.33
CA ASP A 265 25.89 8.39 5.32
C ASP A 265 24.67 9.24 4.97
N PHE A 266 24.49 9.56 3.68
CA PHE A 266 23.29 10.26 3.23
C PHE A 266 22.03 9.44 3.53
N HIS A 267 22.01 8.15 3.16
CA HIS A 267 20.86 7.29 3.40
C HIS A 267 20.56 7.13 4.89
N ASP A 268 21.57 6.90 5.71
CA ASP A 268 21.42 6.74 7.14
C ASP A 268 20.86 8.00 7.78
N ASN A 269 21.33 9.17 7.37
CA ASN A 269 20.83 10.45 7.88
C ASN A 269 19.41 10.77 7.38
N PHE A 270 19.14 10.58 6.09
CA PHE A 270 17.83 10.84 5.49
C PHE A 270 16.74 9.93 6.08
N TYR A 271 17.06 8.66 6.35
CA TYR A 271 16.12 7.68 6.89
C TYR A 271 16.27 7.44 8.41
N LYS A 272 17.01 8.29 9.13
CA LYS A 272 17.24 8.13 10.58
C LYS A 272 15.97 8.23 11.41
N GLY A 273 15.00 9.05 10.97
CA GLY A 273 13.76 9.28 11.71
C GLY A 273 12.72 10.08 10.94
N GLY A 274 11.54 10.24 11.56
CA GLY A 274 10.43 10.99 10.99
C GLY A 274 9.82 10.36 9.73
N SER A 275 9.17 11.19 8.92
CA SER A 275 8.35 10.74 7.79
C SER A 275 9.13 9.96 6.73
N ALA A 276 10.41 10.24 6.51
CA ALA A 276 11.21 9.53 5.51
C ALA A 276 11.44 8.07 5.92
N LYS A 277 11.79 7.83 7.20
CA LYS A 277 11.95 6.49 7.77
C LYS A 277 10.64 5.71 7.66
N ASP A 278 9.55 6.32 8.11
CA ASP A 278 8.24 5.69 8.12
C ASP A 278 7.79 5.32 6.70
N HIS A 279 8.06 6.19 5.72
CA HIS A 279 7.78 5.93 4.32
C HIS A 279 8.62 4.77 3.75
N LYS A 280 9.91 4.72 4.09
CA LYS A 280 10.81 3.61 3.70
C LYS A 280 10.30 2.26 4.20
N VAL A 281 9.92 2.17 5.48
CA VAL A 281 9.39 0.94 6.08
C VAL A 281 8.15 0.44 5.34
N VAL A 282 7.25 1.34 4.96
CA VAL A 282 6.04 0.98 4.21
C VAL A 282 6.39 0.53 2.78
N MET A 283 7.28 1.25 2.08
CA MET A 283 7.73 0.83 0.73
C MET A 283 8.39 -0.55 0.75
N GLU A 284 9.24 -0.82 1.74
CA GLU A 284 9.89 -2.12 1.92
C GLU A 284 8.87 -3.22 2.22
N SER A 285 7.83 -2.92 3.00
CA SER A 285 6.74 -3.88 3.27
C SER A 285 6.01 -4.29 1.98
N PHE A 286 5.66 -3.34 1.11
CA PHE A 286 5.04 -3.66 -0.19
C PHE A 286 6.00 -4.43 -1.12
N LYS A 287 7.32 -4.16 -1.06
CA LYS A 287 8.30 -4.97 -1.79
C LYS A 287 8.31 -6.42 -1.29
N ILE A 288 8.38 -6.64 0.03
CA ILE A 288 8.38 -7.97 0.63
C ILE A 288 7.12 -8.75 0.26
N ILE A 289 5.96 -8.08 0.30
CA ILE A 289 4.68 -8.66 -0.15
C ILE A 289 4.79 -9.12 -1.61
N GLY A 290 5.28 -8.26 -2.51
CA GLY A 290 5.46 -8.60 -3.93
C GLY A 290 6.40 -9.80 -4.14
N ASP A 291 7.58 -9.77 -3.52
CA ASP A 291 8.62 -10.81 -3.67
C ASP A 291 8.12 -12.18 -3.18
N LYS A 292 7.33 -12.23 -2.10
CA LYS A 292 6.77 -13.49 -1.59
C LYS A 292 5.69 -14.08 -2.47
N LEU A 293 4.89 -13.25 -3.15
CA LEU A 293 3.86 -13.74 -4.06
C LEU A 293 4.45 -14.40 -5.31
N GLU A 294 5.65 -13.99 -5.75
CA GLU A 294 6.35 -14.65 -6.85
C GLU A 294 6.77 -16.09 -6.51
N SER A 295 6.85 -16.40 -5.21
CA SER A 295 7.15 -17.75 -4.72
C SER A 295 5.91 -18.63 -4.45
N CYS A 296 4.69 -18.11 -4.69
CA CYS A 296 3.39 -18.78 -4.45
C CYS A 296 2.67 -19.22 -5.72
#